data_AF-A0A8B7N3F7-F1
#
_entry.id   AF-A0A8B7N3F7-F1
#
_cell.length_a   1.000
_cell.length_b   1.000
_cell.length_c   1.000
_cell.angle_alpha   90.00
_cell.angle_beta   90.00
_cell.angle_gamma   90.00
#
_symmetry.space_group_name_H-M   'P 1'
#
loop_
_entity.id
_entity.type
_entity.pdbx_description
1 polymer ?
#
loop_
_entity_poly.entity_id
_entity_poly.type
_entity_poly.pdbx_seq_one_letter_code
_entity_poly.pdbx_strand_id
1 'polypeptide(L)'
;MRARLRARGYRVLDAHDWPGNDDGTYDVVTVLNVVDRHPAPRTLLRDVGEKLAPGGRLVLAAVLPFSPYVEYDSSDHLPKESLNISGASFEEQATSIITEVLPSLDYKVERWTKLPYMCEGDSTQSIYWLNDALFVARKL
;
A
#
# COMPACT_ATOMS: atom_id res chain seq x y z
N MET A 1 1.27 -6.78 -17.63
CA MET A 1 0.35 -5.64 -17.43
C MET A 1 0.74 -4.36 -18.20
N ARG A 2 1.99 -3.89 -18.13
CA ARG A 2 2.46 -2.61 -18.70
C ARG A 2 2.02 -2.33 -20.15
N ALA A 3 2.18 -3.28 -21.08
CA ALA A 3 1.78 -3.10 -22.49
C ALA A 3 0.28 -2.83 -22.67
N ARG A 4 -0.59 -3.50 -21.90
CA ARG A 4 -2.05 -3.32 -21.95
C ARG A 4 -2.48 -1.96 -21.40
N LEU A 5 -1.77 -1.44 -20.41
CA LEU A 5 -2.01 -0.09 -19.87
C LEU A 5 -1.59 0.98 -20.90
N ARG A 6 -0.41 0.84 -21.50
CA ARG A 6 0.05 1.75 -22.56
C ARG A 6 -0.90 1.75 -23.76
N ALA A 7 -1.38 0.59 -24.18
CA ALA A 7 -2.36 0.46 -25.26
C ALA A 7 -3.70 1.16 -24.97
N ARG A 8 -4.02 1.41 -23.69
CA ARG A 8 -5.20 2.16 -23.25
C ARG A 8 -4.92 3.64 -22.96
N GLY A 9 -3.72 4.13 -23.31
CA GLY A 9 -3.35 5.54 -23.13
C GLY A 9 -2.88 5.91 -21.71
N TYR A 10 -2.70 4.94 -20.81
CA TYR A 10 -2.13 5.24 -19.50
C TYR A 10 -0.64 5.55 -19.60
N ARG A 11 -0.19 6.59 -18.90
CA ARG A 11 1.22 6.81 -18.61
C ARG A 11 1.68 5.73 -17.63
N VAL A 12 2.64 4.92 -18.04
CA VAL A 12 3.19 3.82 -17.23
C VAL A 12 4.60 4.17 -16.83
N LEU A 13 4.79 4.44 -15.54
CA LEU A 13 6.09 4.70 -14.92
C LEU A 13 6.77 3.39 -14.52
N ASP A 14 8.08 3.46 -14.27
CA ASP A 14 8.80 2.32 -13.73
C ASP A 14 8.55 2.18 -12.22
N ALA A 15 8.33 0.95 -11.73
CA ALA A 15 7.98 0.72 -10.34
C ALA A 15 9.11 1.08 -9.35
N HIS A 16 10.37 1.11 -9.78
CA HIS A 16 11.51 1.38 -8.90
C HIS A 16 11.94 2.85 -8.98
N ASP A 17 11.99 3.41 -10.19
CA ASP A 17 12.60 4.73 -10.38
C ASP A 17 11.57 5.87 -10.57
N TRP A 18 10.27 5.57 -10.51
CA TRP A 18 9.23 6.61 -10.66
C TRP A 18 9.34 7.78 -9.68
N PRO A 19 9.79 7.64 -8.41
CA PRO A 19 9.85 8.80 -7.52
C PRO A 19 10.89 9.82 -7.99
N GLY A 20 12.00 9.37 -8.57
CA GLY A 20 13.06 10.25 -9.08
C GLY A 20 12.84 10.73 -10.52
N ASN A 21 12.12 9.96 -11.35
CA ASN A 21 12.01 10.19 -12.80
C ASN A 21 10.69 10.84 -13.24
N ASP A 22 9.83 11.20 -12.30
CA ASP A 22 8.57 11.88 -12.59
C ASP A 22 8.47 13.21 -11.86
N ASP A 23 8.58 14.33 -12.58
CA ASP A 23 8.48 15.67 -11.99
C ASP A 23 7.04 16.06 -11.59
N GLY A 24 6.07 15.20 -11.84
CA GLY A 24 4.65 15.43 -11.54
C GLY A 24 4.32 15.32 -10.05
N THR A 25 3.24 16.00 -9.67
CA THR A 25 2.51 15.73 -8.42
C THR A 25 1.08 15.32 -8.72
N TYR A 26 0.46 14.63 -7.77
CA TYR A 26 -0.85 13.98 -7.95
C TYR A 26 -1.83 14.40 -6.86
N ASP A 27 -3.06 14.68 -7.25
CA ASP A 27 -4.15 14.94 -6.32
C ASP A 27 -4.53 13.68 -5.51
N VAL A 28 -4.35 12.50 -6.12
CA VAL A 28 -4.63 11.20 -5.49
C VAL A 28 -3.58 10.19 -5.92
N VAL A 29 -3.05 9.44 -4.95
CA VAL A 29 -2.23 8.25 -5.21
C VAL A 29 -2.87 7.06 -4.50
N THR A 30 -3.09 5.97 -5.23
CA THR A 30 -3.69 4.75 -4.71
C THR A 30 -2.63 3.66 -4.55
N VAL A 31 -2.46 3.14 -3.34
CA VAL A 31 -1.60 2.02 -3.01
C VAL A 31 -2.49 0.86 -2.59
N LEU A 32 -2.86 0.02 -3.55
CA LEU A 32 -3.91 -0.99 -3.37
C LEU A 32 -3.30 -2.39 -3.20
N ASN A 33 -3.20 -2.88 -1.96
CA ASN A 33 -2.67 -4.22 -1.64
C ASN A 33 -1.27 -4.45 -2.23
N VAL A 34 -0.41 -3.44 -2.03
CA VAL A 34 1.00 -3.45 -2.47
C VAL A 34 1.95 -3.54 -1.27
N VAL A 35 1.59 -2.98 -0.12
CA VAL A 35 2.51 -2.80 1.02
C VAL A 35 2.94 -4.12 1.67
N ASP A 36 2.12 -5.16 1.58
CA ASP A 36 2.44 -6.53 2.01
C ASP A 36 3.38 -7.26 1.02
N ARG A 37 3.50 -6.76 -0.21
CA ARG A 37 4.32 -7.34 -1.28
C ARG A 37 5.56 -6.51 -1.62
N HIS A 38 5.70 -5.34 -1.02
CA HIS A 38 6.78 -4.42 -1.30
C HIS A 38 7.98 -4.70 -0.37
N PRO A 39 9.24 -4.71 -0.87
CA PRO A 39 10.41 -4.91 -0.02
C PRO A 39 10.64 -3.74 0.94
N ALA A 40 10.28 -2.52 0.56
CA ALA A 40 10.49 -1.31 1.36
C ALA A 40 9.19 -0.50 1.49
N PRO A 41 8.17 -1.00 2.22
CA PRO A 41 6.84 -0.39 2.26
C PRO A 41 6.82 0.99 2.93
N ARG A 42 7.73 1.29 3.86
CA ARG A 42 7.81 2.64 4.46
C ARG A 42 8.41 3.64 3.47
N THR A 43 9.44 3.25 2.72
CA THR A 43 9.99 4.06 1.63
C THR A 43 8.94 4.35 0.58
N LEU A 44 8.21 3.32 0.10
CA LEU A 44 7.09 3.51 -0.83
C LEU A 44 6.11 4.58 -0.35
N LEU A 45 5.69 4.52 0.91
CA LEU A 45 4.74 5.49 1.46
C LEU A 45 5.33 6.90 1.62
N ARG A 46 6.63 7.04 1.87
CA ARG A 46 7.32 8.35 1.85
C ARG A 46 7.35 8.93 0.44
N ASP A 47 7.76 8.13 -0.55
CA ASP A 47 7.85 8.54 -1.95
C ASP A 47 6.48 8.99 -2.48
N VAL A 48 5.42 8.25 -2.13
CA VAL A 48 4.04 8.68 -2.42
C VAL A 48 3.74 10.04 -1.82
N GLY A 49 4.18 10.29 -0.59
CA GLY A 49 3.94 11.55 0.10
C GLY A 49 4.65 12.72 -0.58
N GLU A 50 5.85 12.49 -1.12
CA GLU A 50 6.59 13.49 -1.91
C GLU A 50 5.93 13.78 -3.25
N LYS A 51 5.13 12.84 -3.77
CA LYS A 51 4.41 12.97 -5.04
C LYS A 51 2.97 13.44 -4.89
N LEU A 52 2.47 13.61 -3.67
CA LEU A 52 1.16 14.23 -3.46
C LEU A 52 1.26 15.75 -3.68
N ALA A 53 0.33 16.29 -4.47
CA ALA A 53 0.13 17.72 -4.58
C ALA A 53 -0.33 18.30 -3.22
N PRO A 54 -0.22 19.62 -2.98
CA PRO A 54 -0.79 20.24 -1.80
C PRO A 54 -2.28 19.90 -1.63
N GLY A 55 -2.64 19.26 -0.52
CA GLY A 55 -4.01 18.78 -0.28
C GLY A 55 -4.36 17.45 -0.96
N GLY A 56 -3.40 16.77 -1.58
CA GLY A 56 -3.58 15.45 -2.19
C GLY A 56 -3.86 14.36 -1.15
N ARG A 57 -4.44 13.25 -1.62
CA ARG A 57 -4.78 12.08 -0.78
C ARG A 57 -4.04 10.81 -1.19
N LEU A 58 -3.53 10.11 -0.19
CA LEU A 58 -3.21 8.69 -0.27
C LEU A 58 -4.50 7.88 -0.04
N VAL A 59 -4.75 6.91 -0.92
CA VAL A 59 -5.69 5.82 -0.69
C VAL A 59 -4.89 4.53 -0.50
N LEU A 60 -4.81 4.03 0.72
CA LEU A 60 -4.07 2.83 1.08
C LEU A 60 -5.03 1.67 1.34
N ALA A 61 -4.88 0.57 0.63
CA ALA A 61 -5.51 -0.71 0.96
C ALA A 61 -4.46 -1.69 1.51
N ALA A 62 -4.81 -2.37 2.59
CA ALA A 62 -3.97 -3.39 3.22
C ALA A 62 -4.84 -4.49 3.82
N VAL A 63 -4.54 -5.73 3.43
CA VAL A 63 -5.13 -6.93 4.04
C VAL A 63 -4.68 -7.07 5.49
N LEU A 64 -5.65 -7.30 6.38
CA LEU A 64 -5.43 -7.52 7.82
C LEU A 64 -6.07 -8.85 8.28
N PRO A 65 -5.42 -9.62 9.19
CA PRO A 65 -4.13 -9.34 9.82
C PRO A 65 -2.95 -9.34 8.85
N PHE A 66 -2.05 -8.40 9.03
CA PHE A 66 -0.94 -8.11 8.14
C PHE A 66 0.09 -9.25 8.16
N SER A 67 0.33 -9.84 7.00
CA SER A 67 1.30 -10.92 6.82
C SER A 67 2.06 -10.67 5.51
N PRO A 68 3.18 -9.92 5.56
CA PRO A 68 3.90 -9.53 4.36
C PRO A 68 4.60 -10.74 3.72
N TYR A 69 4.63 -10.77 2.40
CA TYR A 69 5.31 -11.76 1.60
C TYR A 69 5.86 -11.12 0.32
N VAL A 70 7.19 -10.97 0.28
CA VAL A 70 7.89 -10.36 -0.85
C VAL A 70 8.34 -11.47 -1.82
N GLU A 71 7.74 -11.49 -3.01
CA GLU A 71 7.98 -12.55 -4.02
C GLU A 71 9.38 -12.50 -4.64
N TYR A 72 9.91 -11.30 -4.88
CA TYR A 72 11.15 -11.06 -5.62
C TYR A 72 12.15 -10.30 -4.75
N ASP A 73 13.46 -10.48 -5.01
CA ASP A 73 14.54 -9.77 -4.32
C ASP A 73 14.62 -10.01 -2.80
N SER A 74 14.09 -11.15 -2.35
CA SER A 74 14.20 -11.66 -0.98
C SER A 74 14.40 -13.18 -0.99
N SER A 75 15.35 -13.68 -0.18
CA SER A 75 15.59 -15.11 -0.02
C SER A 75 14.70 -15.76 1.04
N ASP A 76 14.17 -14.95 1.96
CA ASP A 76 13.29 -15.39 3.07
C ASP A 76 11.86 -14.86 2.92
N HIS A 77 11.56 -14.18 1.80
CA HIS A 77 10.30 -13.51 1.50
C HIS A 77 9.89 -12.40 2.49
N LEU A 78 10.81 -11.95 3.35
CA LEU A 78 10.56 -10.86 4.28
C LEU A 78 10.84 -9.49 3.63
N PRO A 79 10.09 -8.45 4.02
CA PRO A 79 10.41 -7.09 3.62
C PRO A 79 11.67 -6.59 4.32
N LYS A 80 12.44 -5.75 3.62
CA LYS A 80 13.61 -5.05 4.15
C LYS A 80 13.23 -3.96 5.16
N GLU A 81 12.00 -3.45 5.06
CA GLU A 81 11.44 -2.52 6.03
C GLU A 81 10.15 -3.08 6.63
N SER A 82 10.04 -3.04 7.96
CA SER A 82 8.80 -3.32 8.67
C SER A 82 7.91 -2.07 8.67
N LEU A 83 6.60 -2.23 8.43
CA LEU A 83 5.64 -1.15 8.68
C LEU A 83 5.46 -0.82 10.17
N ASN A 84 5.85 -1.75 11.06
CA ASN A 84 5.67 -1.68 12.51
C ASN A 84 4.19 -1.60 12.92
N ILE A 85 3.35 -2.44 12.30
CA ILE A 85 1.95 -2.61 12.69
C ILE A 85 1.90 -3.43 13.99
N SER A 86 1.22 -2.89 15.00
CA SER A 86 1.02 -3.53 16.30
C SER A 86 -0.34 -4.23 16.38
N GLY A 87 -0.41 -5.33 17.16
CA GLY A 87 -1.66 -6.05 17.42
C GLY A 87 -1.82 -7.35 16.62
N ALA A 88 -2.82 -8.15 17.01
CA ALA A 88 -3.08 -9.47 16.43
C ALA A 88 -4.43 -9.53 15.69
N SER A 89 -5.41 -8.74 16.12
CA SER A 89 -6.72 -8.65 15.47
C SER A 89 -6.74 -7.61 14.35
N PHE A 90 -7.76 -7.69 13.49
CA PHE A 90 -8.03 -6.67 12.49
C PHE A 90 -8.15 -5.28 13.14
N GLU A 91 -8.93 -5.16 14.21
CA GLU A 91 -9.24 -3.90 14.87
C GLU A 91 -8.01 -3.27 15.54
N GLU A 92 -7.17 -4.08 16.19
CA GLU A 92 -5.91 -3.61 16.78
C GLU A 92 -4.94 -3.12 15.71
N GLN A 93 -4.77 -3.87 14.62
CA GLN A 93 -3.85 -3.50 13.56
C GLN A 93 -4.33 -2.29 12.76
N ALA A 94 -5.63 -2.21 12.46
CA ALA A 94 -6.22 -1.02 11.84
C ALA A 94 -6.01 0.21 12.73
N THR A 95 -6.18 0.06 14.05
CA THR A 95 -5.91 1.13 15.02
C THR A 95 -4.45 1.55 14.98
N SER A 96 -3.50 0.61 15.08
CA SER A 96 -2.06 0.91 15.00
C SER A 96 -1.68 1.61 13.68
N ILE A 97 -2.28 1.22 12.55
CA ILE A 97 -2.05 1.92 11.27
C ILE A 97 -2.48 3.39 11.34
N ILE A 98 -3.65 3.65 11.94
CA ILE A 98 -4.23 4.99 12.07
C ILE A 98 -3.45 5.85 13.06
N THR A 99 -3.02 5.29 14.18
CA THR A 99 -2.49 6.06 15.32
C THR A 99 -0.96 6.10 15.37
N GLU A 100 -0.27 5.15 14.74
CA GLU A 100 1.19 4.99 14.84
C GLU A 100 1.85 5.00 13.46
N VAL A 101 1.46 4.07 12.57
CA VAL A 101 2.19 3.84 11.30
C VAL A 101 2.10 5.04 10.37
N LEU A 102 0.89 5.46 9.99
CA LEU A 102 0.69 6.58 9.07
C LEU A 102 1.13 7.92 9.67
N PRO A 103 0.86 8.23 10.96
CA PRO A 103 1.43 9.40 11.61
C PRO A 103 2.96 9.42 11.62
N SER A 104 3.64 8.27 11.77
CA SER A 104 5.12 8.19 11.70
C SER A 104 5.71 8.47 10.31
N LEU A 105 4.85 8.64 9.31
CA LEU A 105 5.17 8.92 7.91
C LEU A 105 4.57 10.25 7.45
N ASP A 106 4.23 11.14 8.39
CA ASP A 106 3.62 12.45 8.16
C ASP A 106 2.28 12.38 7.43
N TYR A 107 1.48 11.34 7.69
CA TYR A 107 0.12 11.24 7.22
C TYR A 107 -0.90 11.38 8.35
N LYS A 108 -2.03 12.01 8.04
CA LYS A 108 -3.23 12.01 8.87
C LYS A 108 -4.35 11.27 8.15
N VAL A 109 -4.84 10.20 8.77
CA VAL A 109 -6.03 9.48 8.28
C VAL A 109 -7.27 10.36 8.45
N GLU A 110 -8.01 10.56 7.35
CA GLU A 110 -9.26 11.31 7.31
C GLU A 110 -10.47 10.39 7.47
N ARG A 111 -10.41 9.22 6.81
CA ARG A 111 -11.48 8.22 6.77
C ARG A 111 -10.87 6.83 6.60
N TRP A 112 -11.57 5.81 7.08
CA TRP A 112 -11.23 4.42 6.78
C TRP A 112 -12.48 3.54 6.77
N THR A 113 -12.39 2.38 6.14
CA THR A 113 -13.44 1.36 6.12
C THR A 113 -12.86 -0.04 6.04
N LYS A 114 -13.65 -1.04 6.43
CA LYS A 114 -13.36 -2.47 6.28
C LYS A 114 -14.10 -3.00 5.05
N LEU A 115 -13.42 -3.77 4.20
CA LEU A 115 -13.96 -4.33 2.97
C LEU A 115 -13.62 -5.83 2.88
N PRO A 116 -14.38 -6.64 2.12
CA PRO A 116 -13.92 -7.98 1.76
C PRO A 116 -12.78 -7.89 0.74
N TYR A 117 -11.72 -8.66 0.95
CA TYR A 117 -10.66 -8.91 -0.02
C TYR A 117 -10.84 -10.29 -0.64
N MET A 118 -10.77 -10.39 -1.96
CA MET A 118 -10.78 -11.65 -2.69
C MET A 118 -9.55 -11.73 -3.57
N CYS A 119 -8.76 -12.80 -3.41
CA CYS A 119 -7.66 -13.09 -4.31
C CYS A 119 -7.70 -14.52 -4.82
N GLU A 120 -6.97 -14.74 -5.91
CA GLU A 120 -6.72 -16.08 -6.43
C GLU A 120 -6.16 -16.95 -5.30
N GLY A 121 -6.75 -18.13 -5.15
CA GLY A 121 -6.30 -19.10 -4.18
C GLY A 121 -5.32 -20.10 -4.78
N ASP A 122 -5.27 -21.29 -4.21
CA ASP A 122 -4.33 -22.34 -4.57
C ASP A 122 -5.06 -23.63 -4.99
N SER A 123 -4.31 -24.74 -5.04
CA SER A 123 -4.86 -26.05 -5.37
C SER A 123 -5.86 -26.59 -4.34
N THR A 124 -5.92 -26.00 -3.14
CA THR A 124 -6.83 -26.40 -2.05
C THR A 124 -8.09 -25.56 -2.02
N GLN A 125 -8.00 -24.27 -2.36
CA GLN A 125 -9.11 -23.33 -2.34
C GLN A 125 -8.99 -22.36 -3.50
N SER A 126 -10.02 -22.25 -4.34
CA SER A 126 -9.95 -21.43 -5.57
C SER A 126 -9.89 -19.92 -5.33
N ILE A 127 -10.44 -19.44 -4.20
CA ILE A 127 -10.49 -18.01 -3.84
C ILE A 127 -10.31 -17.89 -2.35
N TYR A 128 -9.33 -17.11 -1.90
CA TYR A 128 -9.26 -16.70 -0.50
C TYR A 128 -10.14 -15.48 -0.27
N TRP A 129 -10.88 -15.48 0.85
CA TRP A 129 -11.56 -14.31 1.38
C TRP A 129 -10.80 -13.81 2.62
N LEU A 130 -10.45 -12.54 2.64
CA LEU A 130 -9.79 -11.89 3.78
C LEU A 130 -10.44 -10.55 4.08
N ASN A 131 -10.03 -9.89 5.16
CA ASN A 131 -10.46 -8.53 5.43
C ASN A 131 -9.44 -7.54 4.85
N ASP A 132 -9.93 -6.58 4.08
CA ASP A 132 -9.15 -5.42 3.65
C ASP A 132 -9.49 -4.21 4.54
N ALA A 133 -8.50 -3.37 4.79
CA ALA A 133 -8.69 -2.06 5.38
C ALA A 133 -8.30 -0.99 4.36
N LEU A 134 -9.25 -0.12 4.02
CA LEU A 134 -9.04 1.00 3.11
C LEU A 134 -8.97 2.30 3.89
N PHE A 135 -7.84 2.99 3.81
CA PHE A 135 -7.58 4.27 4.48
C PHE A 135 -7.47 5.38 3.45
N VAL A 136 -8.10 6.51 3.73
CA VAL A 136 -7.86 7.78 3.03
C VAL A 136 -7.08 8.67 3.98
N ALA A 137 -5.90 9.09 3.57
CA ALA A 137 -5.01 9.92 4.36
C ALA A 137 -4.48 11.10 3.56
N ARG A 138 -4.22 12.22 4.23
CA ARG A 138 -3.53 13.37 3.66
C ARG A 138 -2.15 13.53 4.29
N LYS A 139 -1.21 14.10 3.54
CA LYS A 139 0.07 14.52 4.10
C LYS A 139 -0.14 15.69 5.08
N LEU A 140 0.67 15.72 6.14
CA LEU A 140 0.68 16.78 7.15
C LEU A 140 1.52 17.99 6.72
#